data_AF-A0A285YW12-F1
#
_entry.id   AF-A0A285YW12-F1
#
_cell.length_a   1.000
_cell.length_b   1.000
_cell.length_c   1.000
_cell.angle_alpha   90.00
_cell.angle_beta   90.00
_cell.angle_gamma   90.00
#
_symmetry.space_group_name_H-M   'P 1'
#
loop_
_entity.id
_entity.type
_entity.pdbx_description
1 polymer ?
#
loop_
_entity_poly.entity_id
_entity_poly.type
_entity_poly.pdbx_seq_one_letter_code
_entity_poly.pdbx_strand_id
1 'polypeptide(L)'
;MNGFGPRLREERERLGMTQRVFGDIGGVEPNAQGKYESGERTPRADYLAAVAAHGVDALYVLSGVRTPAPLENMTQDEAELLGAFRQLPLADQAALWHLLGRLSGEVKSRETVRPFTLGRQAYLTEVLR
;
A
#
# COMPACT_ATOMS: atom_id res chain seq x y z
N MET A 1 -21.07 4.09 -9.97
CA MET A 1 -20.85 3.57 -8.61
C MET A 1 -19.54 4.14 -8.10
N ASN A 2 -19.57 5.32 -7.48
CA ASN A 2 -18.38 5.95 -6.90
C ASN A 2 -18.55 5.96 -5.38
N GLY A 3 -17.59 5.40 -4.64
CA GLY A 3 -17.64 5.40 -3.20
C GLY A 3 -16.67 4.40 -2.58
N PHE A 4 -16.50 4.50 -1.27
CA PHE A 4 -15.62 3.65 -0.48
C PHE A 4 -15.93 2.16 -0.63
N GLY A 5 -17.20 1.77 -0.47
CA GLY A 5 -17.65 0.38 -0.49
C GLY A 5 -17.33 -0.36 -1.79
N PRO A 6 -17.73 0.17 -2.97
CA PRO A 6 -17.37 -0.41 -4.26
C PRO A 6 -15.86 -0.61 -4.45
N ARG A 7 -15.03 0.36 -4.03
CA ARG A 7 -13.57 0.22 -4.14
C ARG A 7 -12.98 -0.83 -3.20
N LEU A 8 -13.54 -0.97 -2.00
CA LEU A 8 -13.17 -2.04 -1.07
C LEU A 8 -13.50 -3.42 -1.68
N ARG A 9 -14.66 -3.52 -2.33
CA ARG A 9 -15.06 -4.72 -3.07
C ARG A 9 -14.12 -5.04 -4.22
N GLU A 10 -13.77 -4.04 -5.02
CA GLU A 10 -12.81 -4.21 -6.12
C GLU A 10 -11.46 -4.74 -5.62
N GLU A 11 -10.95 -4.23 -4.50
CA GLU A 11 -9.70 -4.73 -3.91
C GLU A 11 -9.80 -6.18 -3.44
N ARG A 12 -10.91 -6.54 -2.79
CA ARG A 12 -11.17 -7.93 -2.41
C ARG A 12 -11.19 -8.84 -3.64
N GLU A 13 -11.89 -8.44 -4.69
CA GLU A 13 -12.04 -9.22 -5.92
C GLU A 13 -10.72 -9.32 -6.70
N ARG A 14 -9.92 -8.25 -6.73
CA ARG A 14 -8.56 -8.26 -7.30
C ARG A 14 -7.66 -9.28 -6.62
N LEU A 15 -7.80 -9.45 -5.30
CA LEU A 15 -7.06 -10.44 -4.52
C LEU A 15 -7.67 -11.85 -4.59
N GLY A 16 -8.76 -12.05 -5.32
CA GLY A 16 -9.43 -13.35 -5.45
C GLY A 16 -10.08 -13.85 -4.16
N MET A 17 -10.38 -12.96 -3.21
CA MET A 17 -10.87 -13.33 -1.88
C MET A 17 -12.40 -13.33 -1.80
N THR A 18 -12.96 -14.24 -1.01
CA THR A 18 -14.39 -14.23 -0.66
C THR A 18 -14.66 -13.20 0.43
N GLN A 19 -15.92 -12.73 0.56
CA GLN A 19 -16.29 -11.80 1.65
C GLN A 19 -16.03 -12.38 3.04
N ARG A 20 -16.14 -13.70 3.21
CA ARG A 20 -15.83 -14.38 4.46
C ARG A 20 -14.34 -14.25 4.80
N VAL A 21 -13.48 -14.69 3.90
CA VAL A 21 -12.02 -14.61 4.09
C VAL A 21 -11.57 -13.18 4.35
N PHE A 22 -12.13 -12.23 3.60
CA PHE A 22 -11.79 -10.82 3.73
C PHE A 22 -12.29 -10.20 5.03
N GLY A 23 -13.49 -10.58 5.49
CA GLY A 23 -14.02 -10.22 6.79
C GLY A 23 -13.16 -10.79 7.93
N ASP A 24 -12.76 -12.05 7.84
CA ASP A 24 -11.90 -12.73 8.83
C ASP A 24 -10.55 -11.99 8.99
N ILE A 25 -9.93 -11.56 7.87
CA ILE A 25 -8.71 -10.73 7.90
C ILE A 25 -8.95 -9.41 8.62
N GLY A 26 -10.09 -8.76 8.34
CA GLY A 26 -10.49 -7.51 8.97
C GLY A 26 -11.01 -7.65 10.41
N GLY A 27 -11.09 -8.87 10.95
CA GLY A 27 -11.65 -9.14 12.28
C GLY A 27 -13.16 -8.89 12.38
N VAL A 28 -13.90 -9.07 11.28
CA VAL A 28 -15.35 -8.82 11.21
C VAL A 28 -16.10 -9.99 10.59
N GLU A 29 -17.38 -10.11 10.94
CA GLU A 29 -18.27 -11.11 10.36
C GLU A 29 -18.49 -10.89 8.84
N PRO A 30 -18.74 -11.95 8.04
CA PRO A 30 -18.98 -11.82 6.59
C PRO A 30 -20.15 -10.89 6.24
N ASN A 31 -21.18 -10.82 7.09
CA ASN A 31 -22.29 -9.89 6.91
C ASN A 31 -21.85 -8.43 7.05
N ALA A 32 -20.92 -8.14 7.97
CA ALA A 32 -20.34 -6.80 8.11
C ALA A 32 -19.54 -6.41 6.87
N GLN A 33 -18.80 -7.36 6.28
CA GLN A 33 -18.11 -7.15 5.02
C GLN A 33 -19.06 -6.73 3.90
N GLY A 34 -20.18 -7.45 3.74
CA GLY A 34 -21.21 -7.10 2.75
C GLY A 34 -21.75 -5.67 2.93
N LYS A 35 -21.97 -5.25 4.19
CA LYS A 35 -22.44 -3.89 4.52
C LYS A 35 -21.38 -2.82 4.24
N TYR A 36 -20.10 -3.14 4.36
CA TYR A 36 -19.01 -2.23 3.97
C TYR A 36 -18.96 -2.07 2.46
N GLU A 37 -19.04 -3.17 1.71
CA GLU A 37 -18.98 -3.17 0.25
C GLU A 37 -20.20 -2.49 -0.39
N SER A 38 -21.38 -2.57 0.22
CA SER A 38 -22.57 -1.85 -0.24
C SER A 38 -22.57 -0.35 0.12
N GLY A 39 -21.69 0.06 1.04
CA GLY A 39 -21.66 1.42 1.58
C GLY A 39 -22.71 1.71 2.65
N GLU A 40 -23.45 0.70 3.14
CA GLU A 40 -24.41 0.84 4.24
C GLU A 40 -23.69 1.19 5.56
N ARG A 41 -22.44 0.72 5.72
CA ARG A 41 -21.62 0.99 6.90
C ARG A 41 -20.19 1.32 6.48
N THR A 42 -19.52 2.13 7.28
CA THR A 42 -18.08 2.43 7.11
C THR A 42 -17.26 1.60 8.11
N PRO A 43 -16.21 0.88 7.65
CA PRO A 43 -15.29 0.21 8.56
C PRO A 43 -14.45 1.23 9.34
N ARG A 44 -13.90 0.79 10.46
CA ARG A 44 -12.93 1.58 11.21
C ARG A 44 -11.53 1.48 10.58
N ALA A 45 -10.62 2.35 11.02
CA ALA A 45 -9.27 2.42 10.47
C ALA A 45 -8.43 1.17 10.79
N ASP A 46 -8.68 0.50 11.91
CA ASP A 46 -8.06 -0.77 12.30
C ASP A 46 -8.37 -1.90 11.30
N TYR A 47 -9.62 -2.01 10.86
CA TYR A 47 -10.03 -2.92 9.79
C TYR A 47 -9.24 -2.64 8.50
N LEU A 48 -9.14 -1.36 8.10
CA LEU A 48 -8.40 -0.96 6.89
C LEU A 48 -6.91 -1.30 7.00
N ALA A 49 -6.31 -1.09 8.17
CA ALA A 49 -4.92 -1.45 8.43
C ALA A 49 -4.70 -2.98 8.34
N ALA A 50 -5.63 -3.77 8.87
CA ALA A 50 -5.55 -5.22 8.83
C ALA A 50 -5.59 -5.77 7.40
N VAL A 51 -6.53 -5.29 6.58
CA VAL A 51 -6.62 -5.72 5.18
C VAL A 51 -5.48 -5.18 4.33
N ALA A 52 -4.95 -3.98 4.63
CA ALA A 52 -3.78 -3.42 3.95
C ALA A 52 -2.52 -4.26 4.15
N ALA A 53 -2.33 -4.81 5.35
CA ALA A 53 -1.24 -5.77 5.62
C ALA A 53 -1.33 -7.04 4.76
N HIS A 54 -2.48 -7.30 4.14
CA HIS A 54 -2.75 -8.43 3.24
C HIS A 54 -2.84 -8.03 1.76
N GLY A 55 -2.26 -6.87 1.40
CA GLY A 55 -2.10 -6.46 0.02
C GLY A 55 -3.25 -5.65 -0.56
N VAL A 56 -4.20 -5.20 0.28
CA VAL A 56 -5.20 -4.21 -0.11
C VAL A 56 -4.55 -2.84 -0.22
N ASP A 57 -4.84 -2.14 -1.30
CA ASP A 57 -4.48 -0.75 -1.51
C ASP A 57 -5.44 0.17 -0.73
N ALA A 58 -5.15 0.37 0.56
CA ALA A 58 -5.98 1.21 1.41
C ALA A 58 -6.09 2.65 0.92
N LEU A 59 -5.04 3.19 0.27
CA LEU A 59 -5.09 4.54 -0.28
C LEU A 59 -6.05 4.60 -1.47
N TYR A 60 -6.09 3.60 -2.34
CA TYR A 60 -7.12 3.51 -3.37
C TYR A 60 -8.53 3.43 -2.79
N VAL A 61 -8.74 2.59 -1.79
CA VAL A 61 -10.06 2.47 -1.16
C VAL A 61 -10.52 3.82 -0.61
N LEU A 62 -9.63 4.58 0.04
CA LEU A 62 -9.92 5.89 0.61
C LEU A 62 -10.08 6.99 -0.45
N SER A 63 -9.11 7.13 -1.35
CA SER A 63 -8.96 8.27 -2.27
C SER A 63 -9.58 8.05 -3.64
N GLY A 64 -9.74 6.79 -4.06
CA GLY A 64 -10.09 6.43 -5.44
C GLY A 64 -8.91 6.42 -6.40
N VAL A 65 -7.69 6.72 -5.94
CA VAL A 65 -6.47 6.72 -6.77
C VAL A 65 -5.63 5.50 -6.43
N ARG A 66 -5.35 4.65 -7.43
CA ARG A 66 -4.58 3.40 -7.25
C ARG A 66 -3.14 3.70 -6.79
N THR A 67 -2.56 2.78 -6.03
CA THR A 67 -1.20 2.84 -5.49
C THR A 67 -0.38 1.64 -6.00
N PRO A 68 0.84 1.84 -6.51
CA PRO A 68 1.46 3.15 -6.77
C PRO A 68 0.55 3.98 -7.68
N ALA A 69 0.59 5.32 -7.50
CA ALA A 69 -0.17 6.27 -8.31
C ALA A 69 -0.22 5.76 -9.75
N PRO A 70 -1.38 5.75 -10.43
CA PRO A 70 -1.42 5.30 -11.80
C PRO A 70 -0.28 5.99 -12.54
N LEU A 71 0.44 5.22 -13.34
CA LEU A 71 1.44 5.70 -14.29
C LEU A 71 0.86 6.72 -15.29
N GLU A 72 -0.35 7.23 -15.07
CA GLU A 72 -1.05 8.26 -15.83
C GLU A 72 -0.29 9.58 -15.90
N ASN A 73 0.75 9.76 -15.07
CA ASN A 73 1.73 10.85 -15.21
C ASN A 73 3.16 10.35 -15.52
N MET A 74 3.36 9.06 -15.78
CA MET A 74 4.62 8.53 -16.28
C MET A 74 4.53 8.41 -17.80
N THR A 75 5.46 9.07 -18.48
CA THR A 75 5.72 8.86 -19.90
C THR A 75 6.09 7.41 -20.16
N GLN A 76 5.93 6.95 -21.41
CA GLN A 76 6.34 5.60 -21.82
C GLN A 76 7.82 5.33 -21.45
N ASP A 77 8.68 6.32 -21.66
CA ASP A 77 10.10 6.25 -21.34
C ASP A 77 10.36 6.02 -19.84
N GLU A 78 9.59 6.66 -18.96
CA GLU A 78 9.73 6.47 -17.51
C GLU A 78 9.29 5.08 -17.06
N ALA A 79 8.24 4.53 -17.68
CA ALA A 79 7.78 3.17 -17.40
C ALA A 79 8.79 2.12 -17.88
N GLU A 80 9.33 2.28 -19.09
CA GLU A 80 10.37 1.42 -19.65
C GLU A 80 11.66 1.49 -18.81
N LEU A 81 12.08 2.69 -18.41
CA LEU A 81 13.23 2.90 -17.54
C LEU A 81 13.07 2.17 -16.19
N LEU A 82 11.91 2.31 -15.54
CA LEU A 82 11.64 1.64 -14.27
C LEU A 82 11.59 0.11 -14.41
N GLY A 83 11.01 -0.38 -15.50
CA GLY A 83 11.00 -1.79 -15.84
C GLY A 83 12.40 -2.36 -16.00
N ALA A 84 13.23 -1.71 -16.83
CA ALA A 84 14.63 -2.09 -17.06
C ALA A 84 15.44 -2.04 -15.76
N PHE A 85 15.29 -0.96 -14.98
CA PHE A 85 16.00 -0.78 -13.71
C PHE A 85 15.75 -1.93 -12.72
N ARG A 86 14.51 -2.39 -12.59
CA ARG A 86 14.14 -3.48 -11.67
C ARG A 86 14.74 -4.84 -12.05
N GLN A 87 15.12 -5.02 -13.31
CA GLN A 87 15.73 -6.26 -13.82
C GLN A 87 17.27 -6.27 -13.68
N LEU A 88 17.88 -5.13 -13.36
CA LEU A 88 19.33 -5.03 -13.24
C LEU A 88 19.85 -5.72 -11.96
N PRO A 89 21.06 -6.33 -12.01
CA PRO A 89 21.80 -6.72 -10.82
C PRO A 89 21.98 -5.57 -9.83
N LEU A 90 22.08 -5.87 -8.54
CA LEU A 90 22.20 -4.86 -7.48
C LEU A 90 23.40 -3.91 -7.68
N ALA A 91 24.52 -4.42 -8.19
CA ALA A 91 25.70 -3.62 -8.50
C ALA A 91 25.42 -2.58 -9.60
N ASP A 92 24.68 -2.98 -10.63
CA ASP A 92 24.35 -2.11 -11.77
C ASP A 92 23.29 -1.08 -11.38
N GLN A 93 22.33 -1.46 -10.53
CA GLN A 93 21.39 -0.51 -9.93
C GLN A 93 22.14 0.57 -9.12
N ALA A 94 23.13 0.16 -8.32
CA ALA A 94 23.94 1.10 -7.53
C ALA A 94 24.76 2.04 -8.44
N ALA A 95 25.37 1.51 -9.49
CA ALA A 95 26.11 2.31 -10.46
C ALA A 95 25.22 3.35 -11.16
N LEU A 96 24.00 2.96 -11.55
CA LEU A 96 23.04 3.89 -12.14
C LEU A 96 22.62 4.99 -11.15
N TRP A 97 22.36 4.65 -9.88
CA TRP A 97 22.07 5.65 -8.85
C TRP A 97 23.21 6.65 -8.66
N HIS A 98 24.46 6.18 -8.67
CA HIS A 98 25.63 7.06 -8.59
C HIS A 98 25.73 8.00 -9.80
N LEU A 99 25.50 7.48 -11.01
CA LEU A 99 25.51 8.29 -12.22
C LEU A 99 24.38 9.33 -12.21
N LEU A 100 23.16 8.93 -11.88
CA LEU A 100 22.01 9.81 -11.79
C LEU A 100 22.21 10.92 -10.77
N GLY A 101 22.72 10.62 -9.56
CA GLY A 101 23.01 11.63 -8.54
C GLY A 101 24.08 12.63 -8.98
N ARG A 102 25.04 12.20 -9.80
CA ARG A 102 26.03 13.11 -10.41
C ARG A 102 25.40 14.00 -11.48
N LEU A 103 24.49 13.47 -12.30
CA LEU A 103 23.85 14.19 -13.40
C LEU A 103 22.75 15.16 -12.90
N SER A 104 22.05 14.81 -11.82
CA SER A 104 20.98 15.64 -11.24
C SER A 104 21.51 16.77 -10.34
N GLY A 105 22.81 16.82 -10.08
CA GLY A 105 23.43 17.80 -9.17
C GLY A 105 23.17 17.53 -7.68
N GLU A 106 22.48 16.44 -7.33
CA GLU A 106 22.28 16.01 -5.95
C GLU A 106 23.28 14.90 -5.57
N VAL A 107 24.45 15.29 -5.09
CA VAL A 107 25.22 14.43 -4.18
C VAL A 107 24.55 14.50 -2.80
N LYS A 108 23.42 13.82 -2.64
CA LYS A 108 23.03 13.32 -1.33
C LYS A 108 23.33 11.85 -1.29
N SER A 109 24.49 11.54 -0.71
CA SER A 109 24.78 10.23 -0.13
C SER A 109 23.50 9.74 0.53
N ARG A 110 22.89 8.66 0.01
CA ARG A 110 21.86 7.94 0.75
C ARG A 110 22.54 7.51 2.04
N GLU A 111 22.27 8.23 3.13
CA GLU A 111 22.36 7.62 4.44
C GLU A 111 21.56 6.32 4.32
N THR A 112 22.29 5.21 4.48
CA THR A 112 21.78 3.88 4.70
C THR A 112 20.42 3.99 5.37
N VAL A 113 19.38 3.51 4.66
CA VAL A 113 18.06 3.33 5.24
C VAL A 113 18.28 2.69 6.61
N ARG A 114 18.02 3.45 7.67
CA ARG A 114 18.00 2.87 9.01
C ARG A 114 17.04 1.69 8.91
N PRO A 115 17.44 0.47 9.30
CA PRO A 115 16.45 -0.60 9.40
C PRO A 115 15.32 -0.03 10.23
N PHE A 116 14.10 -0.16 9.71
CA PHE A 116 12.89 0.19 10.45
C PHE A 116 12.89 -0.76 11.65
N THR A 117 13.54 -0.36 12.74
CA THR A 117 13.40 -1.02 14.02
C THR A 117 11.97 -0.71 14.42
N LEU A 118 11.08 -1.65 14.11
CA LEU A 118 9.86 -1.83 14.88
C LEU A 118 10.32 -2.07 16.31
N GLY A 119 10.50 -0.96 17.02
CA GLY A 119 10.63 -0.93 18.46
C GLY A 119 9.36 -1.55 18.99
N ARG A 120 9.45 -2.85 19.28
CA ARG A 120 8.54 -3.56 20.16
C ARG A 120 8.71 -2.92 21.55
N GLN A 121 8.11 -1.76 21.76
CA GLN A 121 8.03 -1.13 23.07
C GLN A 121 6.56 -0.92 23.40
N ALA A 122 6.17 -1.59 24.48
CA ALA A 122 4.83 -1.64 25.03
C ALA A 122 4.24 -0.24 25.29
N TYR A 123 3.05 0.00 24.74
CA TYR A 123 2.08 0.90 25.34
C TYR A 123 0.84 0.08 25.66
N LEU A 124 0.90 -0.62 26.80
CA LEU A 124 -0.23 -1.38 27.33
C LEU A 124 -0.30 -1.29 28.86
N THR A 125 -0.13 -0.09 29.40
CA THR A 125 -0.60 0.21 30.77
C THR A 125 -0.76 1.71 30.92
N GLU A 126 -2.02 2.16 30.89
CA GLU A 126 -2.60 3.20 31.77
C GLU A 126 -3.85 3.83 31.11
N VAL A 127 -4.95 3.06 31.08
CA VAL A 127 -6.29 3.65 31.12
C VAL A 127 -7.20 2.71 31.94
N LEU A 128 -6.94 2.63 33.25
CA LEU A 128 -7.93 2.30 34.27
C LEU A 128 -7.51 3.00 35.57
N ARG A 129 -7.98 4.24 35.72
CA ARG A 129 -8.41 4.80 37.01
C ARG A 129 -9.77 5.44 36.79
#